data_AF-V2XMT8-F1
#
_entry.id   AF-V2XMT8-F1
#
_cell.length_a   1.000
_cell.length_b   1.000
_cell.length_c   1.000
_cell.angle_alpha   90.00
_cell.angle_beta   90.00
_cell.angle_gamma   90.00
#
_symmetry.space_group_name_H-M   'P 1'
#
loop_
_entity.id
_entity.type
_entity.pdbx_description
1 polymer ?
#
loop_
_entity_poly.entity_id
_entity_poly.type
_entity_poly.pdbx_seq_one_letter_code
_entity_poly.pdbx_strand_id
1 'polypeptide(L)'
;MNKIGAVFSFTLVIIGIFFSLVMGIISKTFPILGRMASKFAIGNIYNSLEYVIDFTTMYVVSFGLIIIGLIMAIYFFRREKYVKK
;
A
#
# COMPACT_ATOMS: atom_id res chain seq x y z
N MET A 1 -11.42 16.92 -20.55
CA MET A 1 -10.22 16.58 -19.75
C MET A 1 -10.51 16.01 -18.35
N ASN A 2 -11.66 16.29 -17.71
CA ASN A 2 -11.92 15.84 -16.33
C ASN A 2 -12.07 14.31 -16.13
N LYS A 3 -12.56 13.57 -17.14
CA LYS A 3 -12.75 12.11 -17.03
C LYS A 3 -11.42 11.36 -16.89
N ILE A 4 -10.39 11.77 -17.63
CA ILE A 4 -9.04 11.17 -17.55
C ILE A 4 -8.41 11.47 -16.18
N GLY A 5 -8.55 12.71 -15.68
CA GLY A 5 -8.08 13.09 -14.34
C GLY A 5 -8.80 12.33 -13.22
N ALA A 6 -10.11 12.10 -13.36
CA ALA A 6 -10.87 11.29 -12.42
C ALA A 6 -10.40 9.82 -12.41
N VAL A 7 -10.25 9.20 -13.58
CA VAL A 7 -9.73 7.82 -13.68
C VAL A 7 -8.34 7.71 -13.06
N PHE A 8 -7.44 8.65 -13.37
CA PHE A 8 -6.08 8.69 -12.80
C PHE A 8 -6.09 8.82 -11.27
N SER A 9 -6.97 9.66 -10.72
CA SER A 9 -7.11 9.82 -9.27
C SER A 9 -7.60 8.54 -8.58
N PHE A 10 -8.52 7.79 -9.20
CA PHE A 10 -8.94 6.48 -8.70
C PHE A 10 -7.81 5.45 -8.79
N THR A 11 -7.04 5.45 -9.88
CA THR A 11 -5.88 4.56 -10.01
C THR A 11 -4.86 4.79 -8.90
N LEU A 12 -4.58 6.05 -8.55
CA LEU A 12 -3.68 6.40 -7.44
C LEU A 12 -4.17 5.83 -6.10
N VAL A 13 -5.48 5.92 -5.83
CA VAL A 13 -6.08 5.34 -4.61
C VAL A 13 -5.95 3.82 -4.61
N ILE A 14 -6.24 3.16 -5.73
CA ILE A 14 -6.15 1.70 -5.86
C ILE A 14 -4.71 1.23 -5.65
N ILE A 15 -3.74 1.91 -6.25
CA ILE A 15 -2.31 1.59 -6.08
C ILE A 15 -1.92 1.71 -4.60
N GLY A 16 -2.30 2.80 -3.93
CA GLY A 16 -2.03 2.97 -2.51
C GLY A 16 -2.65 1.85 -1.66
N ILE A 17 -3.90 1.48 -1.89
CA ILE A 17 -4.54 0.36 -1.17
C ILE A 17 -3.77 -0.95 -1.41
N PHE A 18 -3.42 -1.23 -2.66
CA PHE A 18 -2.72 -2.46 -3.04
C PHE A 18 -1.35 -2.56 -2.38
N PHE A 19 -0.58 -1.48 -2.36
CA PHE A 19 0.72 -1.42 -1.67
C PHE A 19 0.58 -1.71 -0.17
N SER A 20 -0.38 -1.08 0.51
CA SER A 20 -0.65 -1.33 1.94
C SER A 20 -0.97 -2.81 2.22
N LEU A 21 -1.77 -3.41 1.34
CA LEU A 21 -2.19 -4.82 1.45
C LEU A 21 -0.99 -5.76 1.26
N VAL A 22 -0.18 -5.55 0.22
CA VAL A 22 1.02 -6.36 -0.06
C VAL A 22 2.01 -6.29 1.10
N MET A 23 2.30 -5.10 1.63
CA MET A 23 3.18 -4.95 2.79
C MET A 23 2.62 -5.63 4.04
N GLY A 24 1.31 -5.58 4.25
CA GLY A 24 0.64 -6.27 5.35
C GLY A 24 0.75 -7.79 5.25
N ILE A 25 0.71 -8.33 4.02
CA ILE A 25 0.96 -9.76 3.78
C ILE A 25 2.43 -10.08 4.07
N ILE A 26 3.37 -9.34 3.46
CA ILE A 26 4.81 -9.61 3.57
C ILE A 26 5.27 -9.57 5.03
N SER A 27 4.88 -8.54 5.79
CA SER A 27 5.25 -8.39 7.20
C SER A 27 4.79 -9.55 8.09
N LYS A 28 3.72 -10.26 7.71
CA LYS A 28 3.23 -11.46 8.42
C LYS A 28 3.83 -12.74 7.86
N THR A 29 4.01 -12.84 6.55
CA THR A 29 4.46 -14.06 5.88
C THR A 29 5.95 -14.30 6.06
N PHE A 30 6.78 -13.25 6.04
CA PHE A 30 8.25 -13.39 6.15
C PHE A 30 8.72 -14.02 7.48
N PRO A 31 8.21 -13.62 8.65
CA PRO A 31 8.55 -14.29 9.91
C PRO A 31 8.15 -15.77 9.92
N ILE A 32 7.01 -16.12 9.31
CA ILE A 32 6.55 -17.52 9.21
C ILE A 32 7.49 -18.32 8.31
N LEU A 33 7.88 -17.78 7.15
CA LEU A 33 8.83 -18.41 6.24
C LEU A 33 10.21 -18.57 6.89
N GLY A 34 10.69 -17.55 7.60
CA GLY A 34 11.94 -17.61 8.38
C GLY A 34 11.90 -18.72 9.44
N ARG A 35 10.78 -18.85 10.15
CA ARG A 35 10.57 -19.93 11.13
C ARG A 35 10.50 -21.31 10.50
N MET A 36 9.95 -21.43 9.29
CA MET A 36 9.96 -22.70 8.56
C MET A 36 11.38 -23.04 8.11
N ALA A 37 12.10 -22.08 7.52
CA ALA A 37 13.46 -22.26 7.05
C ALA A 37 14.42 -22.64 8.19
N SER A 38 14.28 -22.03 9.37
CA SER A 38 15.14 -22.31 10.53
C SER A 38 15.02 -23.76 11.02
N LYS A 39 13.84 -24.39 10.86
CA LYS A 39 13.64 -25.82 11.21
C LYS A 39 14.39 -26.78 10.30
N PHE A 40 14.71 -26.35 9.09
CA PHE A 40 15.48 -27.14 8.12
C PHE A 40 16.98 -26.79 8.16
N ALA A 41 17.37 -25.73 8.87
CA ALA A 41 18.75 -25.32 9.03
C ALA A 41 19.44 -26.10 10.16
N ILE A 42 20.67 -26.56 9.90
CA ILE A 42 21.51 -27.26 10.87
C ILE A 42 21.94 -26.24 11.93
N GLY A 43 21.24 -26.23 13.07
CA GLY A 43 21.48 -25.29 14.18
C GLY A 43 20.21 -24.83 14.88
N ASN A 44 19.05 -24.85 14.19
CA ASN A 44 17.72 -24.56 14.75
C ASN A 44 17.59 -23.23 15.52
N ILE A 45 18.48 -22.26 15.25
CA ILE A 45 18.45 -20.94 15.87
C ILE A 45 17.48 -20.07 15.05
N TYR A 46 16.38 -19.66 15.68
CA TYR A 46 15.40 -18.75 15.09
C TYR A 46 15.32 -17.48 15.94
N ASN A 47 15.55 -16.33 15.32
CA ASN A 47 15.28 -15.03 15.91
C ASN A 47 14.24 -14.30 15.07
N SER A 48 13.03 -14.12 15.63
CA SER A 48 11.94 -13.48 14.90
C SER A 48 12.25 -12.05 14.48
N LEU A 49 13.09 -11.34 15.23
CA LEU A 49 13.42 -9.94 14.97
C LEU A 49 14.23 -9.75 13.68
N GLU A 50 14.97 -10.77 13.23
CA GLU A 50 15.75 -10.72 11.99
C GLU A 50 14.89 -10.76 10.73
N TYR A 51 13.65 -11.26 10.86
CA TYR A 51 12.69 -11.37 9.75
C TYR A 51 11.58 -10.32 9.81
N VAL A 52 11.61 -9.41 10.80
CA VAL A 52 10.71 -8.25 10.85
C VAL A 52 11.23 -7.19 9.90
N ILE A 53 10.48 -6.94 8.84
CA ILE A 53 10.77 -5.86 7.90
C ILE A 53 10.00 -4.63 8.32
N ASP A 54 10.70 -3.52 8.52
CA ASP A 54 10.08 -2.23 8.78
C ASP A 54 9.54 -1.60 7.48
N PHE A 55 8.22 -1.61 7.34
CA PHE A 55 7.51 -0.99 6.22
C PHE A 55 6.94 0.40 6.57
N THR A 56 7.29 0.99 7.72
CA THR A 56 6.69 2.25 8.21
C THR A 56 6.77 3.36 7.17
N THR A 57 7.93 3.56 6.53
CA THR A 57 8.12 4.57 5.48
C THR A 57 7.24 4.31 4.26
N MET A 58 7.10 3.04 3.85
CA MET A 58 6.29 2.66 2.72
C MET A 58 4.78 2.79 3.02
N TYR A 59 4.35 2.54 4.26
CA TYR A 59 3.00 2.83 4.71
C TYR A 59 2.68 4.33 4.63
N VAL A 60 3.62 5.20 5.04
CA VAL A 60 3.44 6.66 4.93
C VAL A 60 3.24 7.07 3.47
N VAL A 61 4.05 6.55 2.54
CA VAL A 61 3.91 6.82 1.10
C VAL A 61 2.57 6.32 0.57
N SER A 62 2.18 5.10 0.96
CA SER A 62 0.91 4.48 0.60
C SER A 62 -0.28 5.32 1.05
N PHE A 63 -0.28 5.81 2.29
CA PHE A 63 -1.32 6.72 2.79
C PHE A 63 -1.31 8.06 2.06
N GLY A 64 -0.14 8.60 1.74
CA GLY A 64 0.01 9.81 0.94
C GLY A 64 -0.66 9.69 -0.43
N LEU A 65 -0.43 8.58 -1.13
CA LEU A 65 -1.06 8.30 -2.43
C LEU A 65 -2.58 8.23 -2.34
N ILE A 66 -3.12 7.60 -1.29
CA ILE A 66 -4.56 7.51 -1.06
C ILE A 66 -5.15 8.90 -0.82
N ILE A 67 -4.53 9.72 0.05
CA ILE A 67 -5.01 11.06 0.37
C ILE A 67 -4.98 11.96 -0.87
N ILE A 68 -3.87 11.98 -1.61
CA ILE A 68 -3.73 12.79 -2.84
C ILE A 68 -4.76 12.34 -3.88
N GLY A 69 -4.91 11.03 -4.07
CA GLY A 69 -5.91 10.47 -4.98
C GLY A 69 -7.33 10.87 -4.61
N LEU A 70 -7.70 10.83 -3.32
CA LEU A 70 -9.01 11.26 -2.85
C LEU A 70 -9.25 12.77 -3.03
N ILE A 71 -8.26 13.61 -2.71
CA ILE A 71 -8.35 15.06 -2.92
C ILE A 71 -8.56 15.38 -4.40
N MET A 72 -7.78 14.75 -5.29
CA MET A 72 -7.93 14.91 -6.74
C MET A 72 -9.30 14.43 -7.22
N ALA A 73 -9.78 13.27 -6.73
CA ALA A 73 -11.08 12.73 -7.10
C ALA A 73 -12.21 13.72 -6.74
N ILE A 74 -12.20 14.26 -5.51
CA ILE A 74 -13.17 15.26 -5.06
C ILE A 74 -13.08 16.53 -5.92
N TYR A 75 -11.86 17.00 -6.20
CA TYR A 75 -11.64 18.18 -7.04
C TYR A 75 -12.26 18.02 -8.43
N PHE A 76 -11.98 16.90 -9.11
CA PHE A 76 -12.55 16.62 -10.44
C PHE A 76 -14.07 16.45 -10.41
N PHE A 77 -14.63 15.78 -9.38
CA PHE A 77 -16.08 15.63 -9.21
C PHE A 77 -16.79 16.97 -9.01
N ARG A 78 -16.23 17.86 -8.18
CA ARG A 78 -16.78 19.20 -7.98
C ARG A 78 -16.74 20.00 -9.28
N ARG A 79 -15.61 19.96 -9.99
CA ARG A 79 -15.43 20.69 -11.25
C ARG A 79 -16.42 20.24 -12.33
N GLU A 80 -16.76 18.96 -12.39
CA GLU A 80 -17.76 18.44 -13.33
C GLU A 80 -19.19 18.93 -13.02
N LYS A 81 -19.55 19.11 -11.73
CA LYS A 81 -20.84 19.69 -11.34
C LYS A 81 -21.01 21.16 -11.70
N TYR A 82 -19.94 21.96 -11.67
CA TYR A 82 -20.01 23.39 -12.01
C TYR A 82 -20.05 23.66 -13.53
N VAL A 83 -19.53 22.74 -14.35
CA VAL A 83 -19.50 22.89 -15.82
C VAL A 83 -20.83 22.47 -16.47
N LYS A 84 -21.64 21.67 -15.78
CA LYS A 84 -22.98 21.23 -16.26
C LYS A 84 -24.12 22.18 -15.86
N LYS A 85 -23.81 23.31 -15.22
CA LYS A 85 -24.79 24.32 -14.81
C LYS A 85 -24.69 25.52 -15.74
#